data_AF-D2V5P6-F1
#
_entry.id   AF-D2V5P6-F1
#
_cell.length_a   1.000
_cell.length_b   1.000
_cell.length_c   1.000
_cell.angle_alpha   90.00
_cell.angle_beta   90.00
_cell.angle_gamma   90.00
#
_symmetry.space_group_name_H-M   'P 1'
#
loop_
_entity.id
_entity.type
_entity.pdbx_description
1 polymer ?
#
loop_
_entity_poly.entity_id
_entity_poly.type
_entity_poly.pdbx_seq_one_letter_code
_entity_poly.pdbx_strand_id
1 'polypeptide(L)'
;MIVSNSLKTSICLAIILVHYIRIVKGANPDCALIVPPNPLTPQGLATPYILRAVNPANGPCVMTAADQQSFVEGVIFVPETRSFMIYNPLVITQNTQPAIKPTVPVFPKTAIVGLWFGTNAGSLTLIDSSNSLAQGNCVNGIDGANDIFGQFASCNGKQFFEAVQTSISQIIKEKATNDPGSFFNPPVPALGTALDGKSCMTVRDFGIVDMDQSDNVVTSYIISTNKTLAGRTCQNTAANLKALGGTAQTQTLVNGSDNRLLAVAMARALNCTPYMAPDLANNGQLTQSLALDEIHAKLKQKAPIALLPKGNPMVRSNDQANLEKLNLYRAAVFQPQVSSVAFASTRLYCKHYAVVAPARIFLDKSITLKYASPDTGVANNLFTFLAQRFVNSWEGLKCGCILDMPCPISIVVDKNGVTTDASLSTMMARSVNVDSLMDQMVLEFDGYMDENNTLDVRALVSNDHHVAIQKVESIKFATPMTESDFGNKFDGGNEPSSASKY
;
A
#
# COMPACT_ATOMS: atom_id res chain seq x y z
N MET A 1 -2.44 -35.88 -49.02
CA MET A 1 -3.22 -34.66 -48.76
C MET A 1 -3.24 -34.48 -47.25
N ILE A 2 -2.24 -33.78 -46.73
CA ILE A 2 -2.04 -33.51 -45.30
C ILE A 2 -2.26 -32.01 -45.15
N VAL A 3 -3.17 -31.59 -44.27
CA VAL A 3 -3.23 -30.20 -43.81
C VAL A 3 -3.18 -30.22 -42.30
N SER A 4 -2.12 -29.62 -41.77
CA SER A 4 -1.69 -29.60 -40.38
C SER A 4 -2.35 -28.46 -39.59
N ASN A 5 -2.60 -28.75 -38.31
CA ASN A 5 -2.80 -27.81 -37.22
C ASN A 5 -1.75 -26.70 -37.17
N SER A 6 -2.18 -25.44 -37.03
CA SER A 6 -1.43 -24.35 -36.39
C SER A 6 -2.20 -23.02 -36.54
N LEU A 7 -2.98 -22.61 -35.54
CA LEU A 7 -3.17 -21.19 -35.19
C LEU A 7 -3.91 -21.07 -33.83
N LYS A 8 -3.16 -21.16 -32.74
CA LYS A 8 -3.57 -20.68 -31.40
C LYS A 8 -2.47 -19.76 -30.88
N THR A 9 -2.32 -18.61 -31.51
CA THR A 9 -1.45 -17.51 -31.07
C THR A 9 -1.88 -16.26 -31.84
N SER A 10 -2.65 -15.37 -31.21
CA SER A 10 -2.84 -13.94 -31.52
C SER A 10 -4.28 -13.50 -31.26
N ILE A 11 -4.59 -13.16 -30.01
CA ILE A 11 -5.52 -12.07 -29.70
C ILE A 11 -4.93 -11.34 -28.49
N CYS A 12 -3.91 -10.53 -28.74
CA CYS A 12 -3.41 -9.51 -27.83
C CYS A 12 -2.99 -8.32 -28.68
N LEU A 13 -3.95 -7.71 -29.38
CA LEU A 13 -3.74 -6.43 -30.05
C LEU A 13 -5.06 -5.64 -30.14
N ALA A 14 -4.99 -4.44 -29.57
CA ALA A 14 -5.81 -3.26 -29.83
C ALA A 14 -7.34 -3.37 -29.59
N ILE A 15 -7.74 -3.14 -28.34
CA ILE A 15 -8.92 -2.29 -28.09
C ILE A 15 -8.37 -0.89 -27.81
N ILE A 16 -8.35 -0.05 -28.84
CA ILE A 16 -8.20 1.39 -28.69
C ILE A 16 -9.49 1.87 -28.02
N LEU A 17 -9.45 2.07 -26.70
CA LEU A 17 -10.48 2.84 -26.04
C LEU A 17 -10.30 4.29 -26.52
N VAL A 18 -11.17 4.72 -27.42
CA VAL A 18 -11.33 6.14 -27.76
C VAL A 18 -11.87 6.81 -26.50
N HIS A 19 -10.97 7.20 -25.60
CA HIS A 19 -11.24 8.24 -24.64
C HIS A 19 -11.48 9.50 -25.46
N TYR A 20 -12.72 9.96 -25.50
CA TYR A 20 -13.01 11.35 -25.82
C TYR A 20 -12.32 12.19 -24.75
N ILE A 21 -11.04 12.52 -24.98
CA ILE A 21 -10.33 13.55 -24.25
C ILE A 21 -11.03 14.85 -24.62
N ARG A 22 -11.97 15.29 -23.77
CA ARG A 22 -12.16 16.73 -23.63
C ARG A 22 -10.80 17.25 -23.17
N ILE A 23 -10.07 17.96 -24.03
CA ILE A 23 -8.94 18.78 -23.61
C ILE A 23 -9.54 19.96 -22.83
N VAL A 24 -10.03 19.68 -21.62
CA VAL A 24 -9.74 20.59 -20.52
C VAL A 24 -8.22 20.50 -20.40
N LYS A 25 -7.50 21.61 -20.40
CA LYS A 25 -6.10 21.59 -19.95
C LYS A 25 -6.14 20.96 -18.56
N GLY A 26 -5.79 19.68 -18.45
CA GLY A 26 -5.76 18.98 -17.17
C GLY A 26 -4.82 19.73 -16.23
N ALA A 27 -5.08 19.66 -14.93
CA ALA A 27 -4.12 20.16 -13.96
C ALA A 27 -2.76 19.49 -14.21
N ASN A 28 -1.66 20.21 -13.99
CA ASN A 28 -0.33 19.66 -14.18
C ASN A 28 -0.16 18.40 -13.30
N PRO A 29 0.09 17.22 -13.87
CA PRO A 29 0.20 15.99 -13.10
C PRO A 29 1.57 15.84 -12.42
N ASP A 30 2.57 16.64 -12.85
CA ASP A 30 3.96 16.50 -12.41
C ASP A 30 4.33 17.59 -11.41
N CYS A 31 4.14 17.25 -10.14
CA CYS A 31 4.39 18.14 -9.03
C CYS A 31 5.72 17.86 -8.34
N ALA A 32 6.24 18.88 -7.68
CA ALA A 32 7.50 18.84 -6.95
C ALA A 32 7.37 19.49 -5.59
N LEU A 33 8.07 18.94 -4.59
CA LEU A 33 8.21 19.54 -3.27
C LEU A 33 9.66 19.96 -3.03
N ILE A 34 9.85 21.25 -2.73
CA ILE A 34 11.12 21.73 -2.21
C ILE A 34 11.21 21.31 -0.75
N VAL A 35 12.20 20.47 -0.44
CA VAL A 35 12.48 20.00 0.92
C VAL A 35 13.31 21.06 1.65
N PRO A 36 12.89 21.52 2.84
CA PRO A 36 13.62 22.54 3.59
C PRO A 36 14.96 21.99 4.11
N PRO A 37 15.96 22.86 4.35
CA PRO A 37 17.23 22.45 4.96
C PRO A 37 17.02 21.78 6.32
N ASN A 38 17.83 20.78 6.62
CA ASN A 38 17.81 19.98 7.85
C ASN A 38 16.42 19.39 8.16
N PRO A 39 15.78 18.67 7.22
CA PRO A 39 14.36 18.31 7.30
C PRO A 39 14.00 17.40 8.49
N LEU A 40 15.00 16.73 9.08
CA LEU A 40 14.83 15.83 10.23
C LEU A 40 14.96 16.54 11.59
N THR A 41 15.24 17.84 11.61
CA THR A 41 15.36 18.63 12.84
C THR A 41 14.02 19.27 13.22
N PRO A 42 13.80 19.66 14.49
CA PRO A 42 12.59 20.40 14.87
C PRO A 42 12.31 21.63 13.99
N GLN A 43 13.34 22.41 13.66
CA GLN A 43 13.20 23.58 12.80
C GLN A 43 12.89 23.20 11.35
N GLY A 44 13.53 22.15 10.81
CA GLY A 44 13.24 21.64 9.48
C GLY A 44 11.82 21.13 9.34
N LEU A 45 11.34 20.36 10.32
CA LEU A 45 9.95 19.88 10.37
C LEU A 45 8.93 21.02 10.34
N ALA A 46 9.16 22.09 11.11
CA ALA A 46 8.26 23.23 11.17
C ALA A 46 8.42 24.24 10.02
N THR A 47 9.42 24.04 9.15
CA THR A 47 9.60 24.87 7.95
C THR A 47 8.69 24.35 6.84
N PRO A 48 7.85 25.20 6.23
CA PRO A 48 6.95 24.74 5.18
C PRO A 48 7.70 24.16 3.97
N TYR A 49 7.21 23.03 3.48
CA TYR A 49 7.58 22.43 2.22
C TYR A 49 6.83 23.14 1.09
N ILE A 50 7.50 23.39 -0.03
CA ILE A 50 6.96 24.25 -1.09
C ILE A 50 6.55 23.41 -2.29
N LEU A 51 5.25 23.36 -2.56
CA LEU A 51 4.66 22.71 -3.74
C LEU A 51 4.78 23.61 -4.97
N ARG A 52 5.30 23.03 -6.06
CA ARG A 52 5.38 23.66 -7.37
C ARG A 52 5.31 22.62 -8.49
N ALA A 53 5.18 23.08 -9.73
CA ALA A 53 5.33 22.21 -10.89
C ALA A 53 6.80 21.83 -11.12
N VAL A 54 7.05 20.60 -11.59
CA VAL A 54 8.37 20.22 -12.13
C VAL A 54 8.70 21.08 -13.35
N ASN A 55 7.77 21.15 -14.31
CA ASN A 55 7.83 22.04 -15.45
C ASN A 55 6.68 23.06 -15.41
N PRO A 56 6.95 24.34 -15.06
CA PRO A 56 5.93 25.38 -15.02
C PRO A 56 5.22 25.64 -16.35
N ALA A 57 5.80 25.26 -17.49
CA ALA A 57 5.16 25.41 -18.81
C ALA A 57 3.90 24.53 -18.96
N ASN A 58 3.80 23.45 -18.19
CA ASN A 58 2.64 22.55 -18.17
C ASN A 58 1.51 23.04 -17.24
N GLY A 59 1.68 24.21 -16.61
CA GLY A 59 0.77 24.74 -15.59
C GLY A 59 1.35 24.63 -14.18
N PRO A 60 0.75 25.31 -13.19
CA PRO A 60 1.23 25.27 -11.80
C PRO A 60 0.80 23.98 -11.11
N CYS A 61 1.45 23.66 -9.98
CA CYS A 61 0.90 22.78 -8.94
C CYS A 61 0.51 23.61 -7.73
N VAL A 62 -0.73 23.51 -7.29
CA VAL A 62 -1.30 24.32 -6.20
C VAL A 62 -2.13 23.50 -5.23
N MET A 63 -2.12 23.84 -3.94
CA MET A 63 -2.86 23.11 -2.91
C MET A 63 -4.38 23.28 -3.02
N THR A 64 -4.84 24.28 -3.79
CA THR A 64 -6.27 24.50 -4.08
C THR A 64 -6.83 23.53 -5.12
N ALA A 65 -5.99 22.82 -5.86
CA ALA A 65 -6.40 21.82 -6.85
C ALA A 65 -6.33 20.43 -6.21
N ALA A 66 -7.46 19.73 -6.09
CA ALA A 66 -7.57 18.47 -5.35
C ALA A 66 -6.64 17.37 -5.88
N ASP A 67 -6.47 17.33 -7.20
CA ASP A 67 -5.61 16.44 -7.98
C ASP A 67 -4.13 16.89 -8.02
N GLN A 68 -3.73 17.89 -7.23
CA GLN A 68 -2.34 18.36 -7.12
C GLN A 68 -1.84 18.46 -5.68
N GLN A 69 -2.71 18.19 -4.70
CA GLN A 69 -2.36 18.31 -3.28
C GLN A 69 -1.26 17.31 -2.92
N SER A 70 -0.23 17.80 -2.23
CA SER A 70 0.85 16.95 -1.73
C SER A 70 0.98 17.11 -0.22
N PHE A 71 1.53 16.08 0.42
CA PHE A 71 1.48 15.89 1.86
C PHE A 71 2.82 15.38 2.36
N VAL A 72 3.15 15.76 3.60
CA VAL A 72 4.32 15.26 4.32
C VAL A 72 3.87 14.76 5.68
N GLU A 73 4.35 13.60 6.08
CA GLU A 73 4.06 12.99 7.37
C GLU A 73 5.37 12.66 8.07
N GLY A 74 5.52 13.11 9.31
CA GLY A 74 6.69 12.88 10.14
C GLY A 74 6.35 11.95 11.30
N VAL A 75 7.18 10.92 11.50
CA VAL A 75 7.11 10.05 12.67
C VAL A 75 8.44 10.12 13.39
N ILE A 76 8.37 10.39 14.70
CA ILE A 76 9.51 10.52 15.58
C ILE A 76 9.52 9.32 16.51
N PHE A 77 10.62 8.55 16.48
CA PHE A 77 10.85 7.43 17.37
C PHE A 77 11.94 7.79 18.38
N VAL A 78 11.70 7.55 19.66
CA VAL A 78 12.66 7.76 20.75
C VAL A 78 13.08 6.39 21.29
N PRO A 79 14.24 5.85 20.88
CA PRO A 79 14.64 4.48 21.24
C PRO A 79 14.71 4.23 22.74
N GLU A 80 15.19 5.22 23.53
CA GLU A 80 15.38 5.07 24.98
C GLU A 80 14.08 4.80 25.74
N THR A 81 12.98 5.37 25.24
CA THR A 81 11.65 5.25 25.85
C THR A 81 10.71 4.41 24.99
N ARG A 82 11.20 3.87 23.86
CA ARG A 82 10.43 3.16 22.84
C ARG A 82 9.17 3.92 22.42
N SER A 83 9.26 5.24 22.40
CA SER A 83 8.09 6.11 22.21
C SER A 83 7.96 6.57 20.77
N PHE A 84 6.72 6.61 20.27
CA PHE A 84 6.38 7.21 18.99
C PHE A 84 5.63 8.53 19.20
N MET A 85 5.91 9.50 18.34
CA MET A 85 5.19 10.77 18.22
C MET A 85 5.03 11.10 16.74
N ILE A 86 3.98 11.85 16.41
CA ILE A 86 3.68 12.30 15.05
C ILE A 86 3.92 13.80 14.96
N TYR A 87 4.37 14.24 13.79
CA TYR A 87 4.31 15.63 13.40
C TYR A 87 3.91 15.70 11.93
N ASN A 88 3.10 16.69 11.55
CA ASN A 88 2.57 16.83 10.20
C ASN A 88 3.22 18.04 9.51
N PRO A 89 4.43 17.97 8.93
CA PRO A 89 5.05 19.13 8.27
C PRO A 89 4.12 19.76 7.25
N LEU A 90 4.10 21.08 7.19
CA LEU A 90 3.13 21.81 6.35
C LEU A 90 3.62 21.90 4.91
N VAL A 91 2.75 21.59 3.95
CA VAL A 91 2.94 21.95 2.53
C VAL A 91 2.18 23.22 2.20
N ILE A 92 2.84 24.15 1.50
CA ILE A 92 2.23 25.37 0.94
C ILE A 92 2.49 25.47 -0.56
N THR A 93 1.63 26.18 -1.28
CA THR A 93 1.86 26.52 -2.69
C THR A 93 3.03 27.51 -2.82
N GLN A 94 3.83 27.36 -3.88
CA GLN A 94 4.91 28.29 -4.19
C GLN A 94 4.44 29.74 -4.21
N ASN A 95 5.26 30.62 -3.63
CA ASN A 95 4.98 32.06 -3.49
C ASN A 95 3.77 32.41 -2.62
N THR A 96 3.27 31.47 -1.80
CA THR A 96 2.26 31.75 -0.77
C THR A 96 2.88 31.74 0.64
N GLN A 97 2.06 32.08 1.63
CA GLN A 97 2.42 31.95 3.05
C GLN A 97 1.44 30.99 3.72
N PRO A 98 1.83 30.30 4.80
CA PRO A 98 0.90 29.54 5.61
C PRO A 98 -0.29 30.40 6.04
N ALA A 99 -1.49 29.80 6.14
CA ALA A 99 -2.62 30.46 6.79
C ALA A 99 -2.31 30.71 8.28
N ILE A 100 -1.66 29.72 8.90
CA ILE A 100 -1.12 29.77 10.26
C ILE A 100 0.26 29.12 10.23
N LYS A 101 1.25 29.76 10.83
CA LYS A 101 2.63 29.24 10.89
C LYS A 101 2.69 27.93 11.70
N PRO A 102 3.42 26.90 11.23
CA PRO A 102 3.60 25.68 12.00
C PRO A 102 4.28 25.92 13.35
N THR A 103 3.84 25.16 14.36
CA THR A 103 4.50 25.14 15.68
C THR A 103 5.76 24.28 15.60
N VAL A 104 6.87 24.74 16.17
CA VAL A 104 8.11 23.95 16.24
C VAL A 104 7.91 22.79 17.23
N PRO A 105 8.03 21.52 16.80
CA PRO A 105 7.89 20.39 17.71
C PRO A 105 9.06 20.33 18.69
N VAL A 106 8.85 19.68 19.84
CA VAL A 106 9.91 19.44 20.83
C VAL A 106 10.04 17.95 21.05
N PHE A 107 11.24 17.42 20.85
CA PHE A 107 11.58 16.03 21.13
C PHE A 107 13.10 15.91 21.43
N PRO A 108 13.54 14.82 22.08
CA PRO A 108 14.95 14.61 22.42
C PRO A 108 15.85 14.58 21.18
N LYS A 109 17.11 14.99 21.34
CA LYS A 109 18.11 14.93 20.25
C LYS A 109 18.44 13.50 19.80
N THR A 110 18.17 12.51 20.64
CA THR A 110 18.35 11.08 20.32
C THR A 110 17.22 10.51 19.47
N ALA A 111 16.15 11.28 19.27
CA ALA A 111 15.02 10.83 18.49
C ALA A 111 15.39 10.67 17.00
N ILE A 112 14.82 9.65 16.39
CA ILE A 112 15.00 9.29 14.99
C ILE A 112 13.74 9.69 14.26
N VAL A 113 13.87 10.59 13.29
CA VAL A 113 12.76 11.12 12.52
C VAL A 113 12.71 10.43 11.16
N GLY A 114 11.57 9.86 10.80
CA GLY A 114 11.25 9.46 9.43
C GLY A 114 10.25 10.43 8.82
N LEU A 115 10.38 10.68 7.52
CA LEU A 115 9.42 11.45 6.74
C LEU A 115 8.92 10.65 5.55
N TRP A 116 7.62 10.72 5.30
CA TRP A 116 6.97 10.13 4.14
C TRP A 116 6.20 11.20 3.39
N PHE A 117 6.15 11.05 2.08
CA PHE A 117 5.57 12.01 1.16
C PHE A 117 4.54 11.30 0.29
N GLY A 118 3.38 11.91 0.15
CA GLY A 118 2.32 11.45 -0.75
C GLY A 118 1.76 12.62 -1.57
N THR A 119 1.17 12.33 -2.71
CA THR A 119 0.52 13.34 -3.56
C THR A 119 -0.75 12.78 -4.20
N ASN A 120 -1.71 13.66 -4.46
CA ASN A 120 -2.86 13.35 -5.31
C ASN A 120 -2.57 13.64 -6.80
N ALA A 121 -1.41 14.20 -7.11
CA ALA A 121 -0.91 14.39 -8.47
C ALA A 121 -0.47 13.08 -9.11
N GLY A 122 -0.23 13.09 -10.43
CA GLY A 122 0.31 11.92 -11.12
C GLY A 122 1.72 11.53 -10.63
N SER A 123 2.54 12.52 -10.25
CA SER A 123 3.89 12.29 -9.76
C SER A 123 4.36 13.34 -8.73
N LEU A 124 5.34 12.94 -7.92
CA LEU A 124 5.98 13.78 -6.91
C LEU A 124 7.51 13.68 -6.99
N THR A 125 8.16 14.78 -7.38
CA THR A 125 9.61 14.92 -7.34
C THR A 125 10.06 15.72 -6.12
N LEU A 126 11.00 15.20 -5.34
CA LEU A 126 11.66 15.96 -4.27
C LEU A 126 12.79 16.82 -4.84
N ILE A 127 12.80 18.10 -4.47
CA ILE A 127 13.79 19.09 -4.91
C ILE A 127 14.67 19.50 -3.74
N ASP A 128 15.97 19.47 -3.98
CA ASP A 128 16.98 19.90 -3.02
C ASP A 128 16.94 21.41 -2.75
N SER A 129 17.11 21.76 -1.49
CA SER A 129 17.33 23.12 -1.01
C SER A 129 18.46 23.10 0.01
N SER A 130 19.63 23.60 -0.40
CA SER A 130 20.82 23.66 0.46
C SER A 130 21.22 22.30 1.03
N ASN A 131 21.31 21.29 0.17
CA ASN A 131 21.67 19.91 0.50
C ASN A 131 20.64 19.19 1.39
N SER A 132 19.37 19.63 1.35
CA SER A 132 18.29 19.08 2.17
C SER A 132 18.01 17.60 1.89
N LEU A 133 18.11 17.14 0.64
CA LEU A 133 17.85 15.73 0.30
C LEU A 133 18.89 14.80 0.91
N ALA A 134 20.17 15.18 0.84
CA ALA A 134 21.23 14.41 1.47
C ALA A 134 21.15 14.47 2.99
N GLN A 135 20.89 15.64 3.58
CA GLN A 135 20.70 15.80 5.02
C GLN A 135 19.51 14.98 5.54
N GLY A 136 18.47 14.81 4.72
CA GLY A 136 17.29 14.03 5.05
C GLY A 136 17.41 12.54 4.76
N ASN A 137 18.49 12.06 4.12
CA ASN A 137 18.55 10.72 3.55
C ASN A 137 17.32 10.41 2.67
N CYS A 138 16.99 11.35 1.78
CA CYS A 138 15.80 11.27 0.95
C CYS A 138 15.95 10.28 -0.20
N VAL A 139 14.93 9.45 -0.39
CA VAL A 139 14.80 8.45 -1.46
C VAL A 139 13.48 8.69 -2.16
N ASN A 140 13.56 9.05 -3.44
CA ASN A 140 12.40 9.26 -4.31
C ASN A 140 12.39 8.28 -5.49
N GLY A 141 13.41 7.42 -5.62
CA GLY A 141 13.63 6.52 -6.76
C GLY A 141 15.10 6.10 -6.87
N ILE A 142 15.55 5.67 -8.08
CA ILE A 142 16.93 5.19 -8.33
C ILE A 142 17.78 6.10 -9.24
N ASP A 143 17.17 7.06 -9.96
CA ASP A 143 17.89 8.02 -10.82
C ASP A 143 17.38 9.45 -10.62
N GLY A 144 17.32 9.87 -9.35
CA GLY A 144 16.82 11.20 -8.98
C GLY A 144 15.44 11.46 -9.57
N ALA A 145 15.30 12.57 -10.30
CA ALA A 145 14.04 12.99 -10.92
C ALA A 145 13.63 12.19 -12.17
N ASN A 146 14.52 11.38 -12.76
CA ASN A 146 14.24 10.66 -14.00
C ASN A 146 13.52 9.32 -13.76
N ASP A 147 13.72 8.71 -12.59
CA ASP A 147 13.20 7.39 -12.25
C ASP A 147 12.69 7.36 -10.82
N ILE A 148 11.63 8.14 -10.58
CA ILE A 148 10.96 8.26 -9.29
C ILE A 148 9.97 7.12 -9.02
N PHE A 149 9.56 6.96 -7.76
CA PHE A 149 8.51 6.01 -7.41
C PHE A 149 7.15 6.39 -7.99
N GLY A 150 6.87 7.66 -8.31
CA GLY A 150 5.56 8.12 -8.74
C GLY A 150 4.99 9.08 -7.71
N GLN A 151 3.93 8.67 -7.00
CA GLN A 151 3.27 9.51 -5.99
C GLN A 151 3.94 9.50 -4.61
N PHE A 152 4.91 8.61 -4.40
CA PHE A 152 5.57 8.34 -3.11
C PHE A 152 7.02 8.84 -3.05
N ALA A 153 7.44 9.28 -1.86
CA ALA A 153 8.84 9.40 -1.49
C ALA A 153 9.04 9.24 0.02
N SER A 154 10.28 9.11 0.47
CA SER A 154 10.61 9.15 1.90
C SER A 154 11.93 9.88 2.17
N CYS A 155 12.11 10.37 3.39
CA CYS A 155 13.40 10.79 3.92
C CYS A 155 13.65 10.07 5.24
N ASN A 156 14.80 9.40 5.35
CA ASN A 156 15.21 8.62 6.52
C ASN A 156 14.29 7.44 6.88
N GLY A 157 13.38 7.03 5.99
CA GLY A 157 12.42 5.94 6.24
C GLY A 157 13.09 4.60 6.54
N LYS A 158 14.13 4.24 5.77
CA LYS A 158 14.92 3.02 6.01
C LYS A 158 15.57 3.04 7.40
N GLN A 159 16.29 4.11 7.73
CA GLN A 159 17.01 4.23 9.01
C GLN A 159 16.03 4.28 10.20
N PHE A 160 14.88 4.93 10.03
CA PHE A 160 13.80 4.91 11.01
C PHE A 160 13.35 3.48 11.32
N PHE A 161 13.01 2.70 10.29
CA PHE A 161 12.55 1.32 10.50
C PHE A 161 13.65 0.36 10.96
N GLU A 162 14.91 0.58 10.58
CA GLU A 162 16.05 -0.15 11.14
C GLU A 162 16.18 0.07 12.65
N ALA A 163 15.93 1.29 13.13
CA ALA A 163 15.94 1.58 14.56
C ALA A 163 14.77 0.91 15.29
N VAL A 164 13.56 0.94 14.69
CA VAL A 164 12.39 0.22 15.23
C VAL A 164 12.66 -1.29 15.29
N GLN A 165 13.22 -1.87 14.22
CA GLN A 165 13.60 -3.28 14.17
C GLN A 165 14.65 -3.64 15.23
N THR A 166 15.63 -2.75 15.44
CA THR A 166 16.64 -2.92 16.50
C THR A 166 15.97 -2.95 17.88
N SER A 167 15.02 -2.05 18.14
CA SER A 167 14.26 -2.07 19.39
C SER A 167 13.38 -3.32 19.54
N ILE A 168 12.75 -3.81 18.46
CA ILE A 168 12.03 -5.08 18.46
C ILE A 168 12.95 -6.22 18.90
N SER A 169 14.12 -6.36 18.26
CA SER A 169 15.08 -7.42 18.58
C SER A 169 15.60 -7.31 20.02
N GLN A 170 15.84 -6.09 20.52
CA GLN A 170 16.21 -5.85 21.91
C GLN A 170 15.09 -6.26 22.87
N ILE A 171 13.84 -5.90 22.59
CA ILE A 171 12.68 -6.28 23.42
C ILE A 171 12.56 -7.80 23.50
N ILE A 172 12.62 -8.50 22.36
CA ILE A 172 12.54 -9.97 22.32
C ILE A 172 13.62 -10.57 23.22
N LYS A 173 14.86 -10.10 23.10
CA LYS A 173 15.99 -10.59 23.90
C LYS A 173 15.86 -10.28 25.39
N GLU A 174 15.51 -9.04 25.74
CA GLU A 174 15.43 -8.57 27.13
C GLU A 174 14.22 -9.09 27.89
N LYS A 175 13.10 -9.30 27.19
CA LYS A 175 11.81 -9.66 27.78
C LYS A 175 11.42 -11.11 27.54
N ALA A 176 12.16 -11.84 26.70
CA ALA A 176 11.83 -13.20 26.27
C ALA A 176 10.35 -13.32 25.85
N THR A 177 9.90 -12.38 25.00
CA THR A 177 8.49 -12.23 24.61
C THR A 177 8.28 -12.48 23.13
N ASN A 178 7.12 -13.05 22.79
CA ASN A 178 6.63 -13.17 21.42
C ASN A 178 5.75 -11.98 21.00
N ASP A 179 5.50 -11.03 21.92
CA ASP A 179 4.77 -9.79 21.63
C ASP A 179 5.61 -8.55 21.98
N PRO A 180 6.65 -8.25 21.19
CA PRO A 180 7.46 -7.06 21.40
C PRO A 180 6.66 -5.76 21.23
N GLY A 181 5.55 -5.81 20.49
CA GLY A 181 4.65 -4.68 20.26
C GLY A 181 4.10 -4.05 21.55
N SER A 182 3.88 -4.89 22.57
CA SER A 182 3.36 -4.48 23.89
C SER A 182 4.31 -3.57 24.70
N PHE A 183 5.58 -3.47 24.29
CA PHE A 183 6.62 -2.70 24.98
C PHE A 183 6.96 -1.36 24.31
N PHE A 184 6.25 -1.00 23.24
CA PHE A 184 6.30 0.35 22.68
C PHE A 184 5.39 1.31 23.46
N ASN A 185 5.61 2.61 23.27
CA ASN A 185 4.80 3.66 23.84
C ASN A 185 4.27 4.62 22.76
N PRO A 186 2.96 4.60 22.43
CA PRO A 186 1.97 3.67 22.95
C PRO A 186 2.21 2.21 22.49
N PRO A 187 1.64 1.21 23.17
CA PRO A 187 1.73 -0.17 22.73
C PRO A 187 1.07 -0.38 21.37
N VAL A 188 1.64 -1.28 20.56
CA VAL A 188 1.02 -1.70 19.30
C VAL A 188 -0.25 -2.49 19.63
N PRO A 189 -1.45 -2.04 19.20
CA PRO A 189 -2.70 -2.71 19.53
C PRO A 189 -2.73 -4.12 18.92
N ALA A 190 -3.53 -4.99 19.52
CA ALA A 190 -3.94 -6.21 18.84
C ALA A 190 -4.92 -5.86 17.71
N LEU A 191 -4.99 -6.68 16.65
CA LEU A 191 -5.93 -6.46 15.55
C LEU A 191 -7.38 -6.34 16.06
N GLY A 192 -7.78 -7.22 16.98
CA GLY A 192 -9.16 -7.30 17.44
C GLY A 192 -10.08 -7.96 16.39
N THR A 193 -11.38 -7.94 16.68
CA THR A 193 -12.41 -8.54 15.83
C THR A 193 -13.28 -7.45 15.23
N ALA A 194 -13.38 -7.43 13.91
CA ALA A 194 -14.22 -6.53 13.15
C ALA A 194 -15.71 -6.90 13.28
N LEU A 195 -16.59 -5.98 12.90
CA LEU A 195 -18.05 -6.19 12.94
C LEU A 195 -18.56 -7.35 12.07
N ASP A 196 -17.77 -7.81 11.10
CA ASP A 196 -18.05 -8.99 10.27
C ASP A 196 -17.63 -10.31 10.93
N GLY A 197 -17.06 -10.25 12.13
CA GLY A 197 -16.57 -11.42 12.88
C GLY A 197 -15.18 -11.89 12.46
N LYS A 198 -14.52 -11.25 11.49
CA LYS A 198 -13.14 -11.55 11.09
C LYS A 198 -12.15 -10.70 11.88
N SER A 199 -10.86 -11.01 11.76
CA SER A 199 -9.82 -10.13 12.29
C SER A 199 -9.90 -8.77 11.59
N CYS A 200 -9.62 -7.69 12.33
CA CYS A 200 -9.38 -6.40 11.71
C CYS A 200 -8.18 -6.47 10.77
N MET A 201 -8.28 -5.71 9.67
CA MET A 201 -7.27 -5.67 8.62
C MET A 201 -6.06 -4.79 9.02
N THR A 202 -4.95 -4.99 8.32
CA THR A 202 -3.80 -4.07 8.32
C THR A 202 -3.55 -3.56 6.91
N VAL A 203 -2.57 -2.67 6.72
CA VAL A 203 -2.15 -2.20 5.38
C VAL A 203 -1.50 -3.27 4.50
N ARG A 204 -1.35 -4.50 5.02
CA ARG A 204 -0.88 -5.66 4.25
C ARG A 204 -1.96 -6.72 4.05
N ASP A 205 -3.22 -6.38 4.25
CA ASP A 205 -4.36 -7.25 3.99
C ASP A 205 -4.87 -7.08 2.54
N PHE A 206 -5.07 -8.19 1.82
CA PHE A 206 -5.54 -8.14 0.45
C PHE A 206 -6.93 -7.50 0.28
N GLY A 207 -7.76 -7.48 1.33
CA GLY A 207 -9.06 -6.81 1.33
C GLY A 207 -9.02 -5.28 1.32
N ILE A 208 -7.87 -4.68 1.58
CA ILE A 208 -7.71 -3.23 1.58
C ILE A 208 -6.73 -2.71 0.54
N VAL A 209 -5.67 -3.46 0.24
CA VAL A 209 -4.55 -3.03 -0.62
C VAL A 209 -4.93 -2.83 -2.08
N ASP A 210 -4.18 -1.98 -2.77
CA ASP A 210 -4.27 -1.78 -4.22
C ASP A 210 -2.96 -2.20 -4.91
N MET A 211 -2.81 -1.77 -6.17
CA MET A 211 -1.60 -1.99 -6.92
C MET A 211 -0.39 -1.26 -6.33
N ASP A 212 -0.58 -0.13 -5.65
CA ASP A 212 0.44 0.83 -5.19
C ASP A 212 0.45 0.95 -3.66
N GLN A 213 0.61 -0.20 -3.01
CA GLN A 213 0.62 -0.29 -1.55
C GLN A 213 1.59 0.70 -0.89
N SER A 214 1.14 1.29 0.21
CA SER A 214 1.98 2.11 1.10
C SER A 214 2.58 3.35 0.41
N ASP A 215 1.89 3.90 -0.60
CA ASP A 215 2.38 5.01 -1.43
C ASP A 215 1.98 6.41 -0.93
N ASN A 216 1.10 6.48 0.07
CA ASN A 216 0.43 7.73 0.46
C ASN A 216 0.27 7.86 1.98
N VAL A 217 0.19 9.09 2.49
CA VAL A 217 0.21 9.39 3.94
C VAL A 217 -1.18 9.62 4.54
N VAL A 218 -1.29 9.63 5.88
CA VAL A 218 -2.55 9.93 6.59
C VAL A 218 -2.70 11.42 6.92
N THR A 219 -1.59 12.18 6.90
CA THR A 219 -1.56 13.64 7.08
C THR A 219 -2.72 14.32 6.34
N SER A 220 -3.35 15.26 7.05
CA SER A 220 -4.33 16.17 6.46
C SER A 220 -4.00 17.62 6.78
N TYR A 221 -4.45 18.53 5.92
CA TYR A 221 -4.30 19.97 6.11
C TYR A 221 -5.65 20.66 6.14
N ILE A 222 -5.66 21.89 6.64
CA ILE A 222 -6.76 22.82 6.46
C ILE A 222 -6.36 23.80 5.36
N ILE A 223 -7.24 24.02 4.40
CA ILE A 223 -7.17 25.16 3.49
C ILE A 223 -8.23 26.19 3.88
N SER A 224 -7.81 27.44 4.01
CA SER A 224 -8.72 28.53 4.35
C SER A 224 -9.57 28.92 3.14
N THR A 225 -10.87 29.06 3.35
CA THR A 225 -11.80 29.69 2.39
C THR A 225 -12.18 31.11 2.81
N ASN A 226 -11.69 31.56 3.98
CA ASN A 226 -11.81 32.96 4.41
C ASN A 226 -11.14 33.90 3.40
N LYS A 227 -11.83 34.98 3.02
CA LYS A 227 -11.40 35.97 2.02
C LYS A 227 -9.95 36.47 2.18
N THR A 228 -9.46 36.69 3.40
CA THR A 228 -8.11 37.25 3.60
C THR A 228 -7.00 36.21 3.53
N LEU A 229 -7.32 34.94 3.71
CA LEU A 229 -6.38 33.81 3.74
C LEU A 229 -6.72 32.75 2.69
N ALA A 230 -7.57 33.08 1.71
CA ALA A 230 -8.13 32.13 0.76
C ALA A 230 -7.02 31.36 0.03
N GLY A 231 -7.15 30.03 0.00
CA GLY A 231 -6.20 29.14 -0.67
C GLY A 231 -4.90 28.89 0.10
N ARG A 232 -4.68 29.52 1.27
CA ARG A 232 -3.54 29.23 2.13
C ARG A 232 -3.81 28.01 3.01
N THR A 233 -2.80 27.19 3.19
CA THR A 233 -2.86 25.97 3.99
C THR A 233 -2.26 26.15 5.39
N CYS A 234 -2.73 25.37 6.35
CA CYS A 234 -2.11 25.16 7.66
C CYS A 234 -2.28 23.71 8.14
N GLN A 235 -1.54 23.33 9.18
CA GLN A 235 -1.67 22.00 9.79
C GLN A 235 -3.12 21.80 10.29
N ASN A 236 -3.67 20.59 10.12
CA ASN A 236 -5.02 20.27 10.56
C ASN A 236 -5.05 20.02 12.08
N THR A 237 -5.18 21.10 12.85
CA THR A 237 -5.24 21.06 14.32
C THR A 237 -6.52 21.70 14.81
N ALA A 238 -7.00 21.32 15.99
CA ALA A 238 -8.21 21.90 16.57
C ALA A 238 -8.03 23.42 16.80
N ALA A 239 -6.83 23.85 17.19
CA ALA A 239 -6.48 25.25 17.37
C ALA A 239 -6.53 26.04 16.04
N ASN A 240 -5.98 25.48 14.97
CA ASN A 240 -5.98 26.13 13.66
C ASN A 240 -7.38 26.21 13.06
N LEU A 241 -8.16 25.13 13.16
CA LEU A 241 -9.56 25.12 12.72
C LEU A 241 -10.37 26.21 13.42
N LYS A 242 -10.22 26.33 14.75
CA LYS A 242 -10.90 27.38 15.52
C LYS A 242 -10.43 28.78 15.12
N ALA A 243 -9.13 28.98 14.95
CA ALA A 243 -8.55 30.28 14.58
C ALA A 243 -8.99 30.76 13.19
N LEU A 244 -9.30 29.83 12.27
CA LEU A 244 -9.78 30.16 10.92
C LEU A 244 -11.31 30.32 10.80
N GLY A 245 -12.05 30.20 11.91
CA GLY A 245 -13.51 30.36 11.92
C GLY A 245 -14.31 29.07 11.74
N GLY A 246 -13.68 27.90 11.94
CA GLY A 246 -14.32 26.59 11.87
C GLY A 246 -14.66 26.12 10.46
N THR A 247 -15.41 25.02 10.36
CA THR A 247 -15.73 24.33 9.10
C THR A 247 -16.47 25.18 8.08
N ALA A 248 -17.12 26.27 8.51
CA ALA A 248 -17.79 27.21 7.61
C ALA A 248 -16.82 28.05 6.76
N GLN A 249 -15.53 28.12 7.15
CA GLN A 249 -14.50 28.95 6.51
C GLN A 249 -13.24 28.15 6.15
N THR A 250 -13.36 26.83 6.13
CA THR A 250 -12.23 25.92 5.90
C THR A 250 -12.66 24.68 5.14
N GLN A 251 -11.73 24.10 4.40
CA GLN A 251 -11.87 22.75 3.86
C GLN A 251 -10.69 21.89 4.34
N THR A 252 -10.96 20.62 4.60
CA THR A 252 -9.90 19.65 4.91
C THR A 252 -9.35 19.06 3.62
N LEU A 253 -8.03 19.06 3.48
CA LEU A 253 -7.29 18.42 2.39
C LEU A 253 -6.77 17.08 2.87
N VAL A 254 -6.88 16.05 2.02
CA VAL A 254 -6.53 14.67 2.37
C VAL A 254 -5.88 13.97 1.20
N ASN A 255 -5.01 13.01 1.51
CA ASN A 255 -4.38 12.15 0.52
C ASN A 255 -5.20 10.86 0.34
N GLY A 256 -5.43 10.45 -0.92
CA GLY A 256 -6.13 9.20 -1.24
C GLY A 256 -5.24 7.98 -1.05
N SER A 257 -5.08 7.49 0.19
CA SER A 257 -4.14 6.42 0.58
C SER A 257 -4.82 5.12 1.03
N ASP A 258 -4.14 3.98 0.90
CA ASP A 258 -4.37 2.72 1.62
C ASP A 258 -4.33 2.92 3.13
N ASN A 259 -3.32 3.62 3.62
CA ASN A 259 -3.14 3.94 5.03
C ASN A 259 -4.31 4.77 5.53
N ARG A 260 -4.73 5.79 4.78
CA ARG A 260 -5.89 6.60 5.15
C ARG A 260 -7.21 5.81 5.04
N LEU A 261 -7.35 4.97 4.01
CA LEU A 261 -8.48 4.06 3.85
C LEU A 261 -8.59 3.14 5.07
N LEU A 262 -7.48 2.56 5.54
CA LEU A 262 -7.42 1.75 6.75
C LEU A 262 -7.77 2.58 7.99
N ALA A 263 -6.97 3.60 8.23
CA ALA A 263 -6.94 4.38 9.46
C ALA A 263 -8.27 5.10 9.73
N VAL A 264 -8.97 5.55 8.68
CA VAL A 264 -10.15 6.40 8.81
C VAL A 264 -11.41 5.69 8.38
N ALA A 265 -11.46 5.17 7.15
CA ALA A 265 -12.71 4.67 6.57
C ALA A 265 -13.03 3.25 7.06
N MET A 266 -12.10 2.30 6.89
CA MET A 266 -12.30 0.90 7.28
C MET A 266 -12.32 0.71 8.78
N ALA A 267 -11.41 1.36 9.52
CA ALA A 267 -11.43 1.33 10.98
C ALA A 267 -12.77 1.78 11.55
N ARG A 268 -13.35 2.87 11.02
CA ARG A 268 -14.69 3.33 11.41
C ARG A 268 -15.77 2.35 10.98
N ALA A 269 -15.71 1.86 9.74
CA ALA A 269 -16.75 0.99 9.19
C ALA A 269 -16.85 -0.34 9.95
N LEU A 270 -15.71 -0.91 10.31
CA LEU A 270 -15.58 -2.23 10.92
C LEU A 270 -15.40 -2.20 12.44
N ASN A 271 -15.42 -1.00 13.04
CA ASN A 271 -15.18 -0.78 14.48
C ASN A 271 -13.83 -1.35 14.95
N CYS A 272 -12.78 -1.13 14.15
CA CYS A 272 -11.42 -1.56 14.44
C CYS A 272 -10.61 -0.41 15.05
N THR A 273 -9.66 -0.78 15.92
CA THR A 273 -8.79 0.19 16.59
C THR A 273 -7.50 0.37 15.78
N PRO A 274 -7.26 1.56 15.19
CA PRO A 274 -6.00 1.83 14.51
C PRO A 274 -4.87 2.04 15.51
N TYR A 275 -3.62 1.87 15.07
CA TYR A 275 -2.47 2.26 15.88
C TYR A 275 -2.25 3.77 15.77
N MET A 276 -2.20 4.46 16.91
CA MET A 276 -2.12 5.92 16.97
C MET A 276 -1.01 6.35 17.93
N ALA A 277 -0.43 7.52 17.69
CA ALA A 277 0.53 8.15 18.60
C ALA A 277 0.24 9.66 18.76
N PRO A 278 0.77 10.33 19.81
CA PRO A 278 0.53 11.75 20.04
C PRO A 278 1.05 12.65 18.90
N ASP A 279 0.20 13.53 18.39
CA ASP A 279 0.57 14.57 17.41
C ASP A 279 1.13 15.82 18.09
N LEU A 280 2.41 16.10 17.86
CA LEU A 280 3.12 17.26 18.39
C LEU A 280 2.63 18.58 17.78
N ALA A 281 2.00 18.56 16.61
CA ALA A 281 1.35 19.75 16.03
C ALA A 281 -0.01 20.04 16.67
N ASN A 282 -0.69 19.02 17.21
CA ASN A 282 -2.04 19.12 17.75
C ASN A 282 -2.12 18.80 19.25
N ASN A 283 -1.18 19.36 20.03
CA ASN A 283 -1.16 19.28 21.49
C ASN A 283 -1.28 17.84 22.05
N GLY A 284 -0.63 16.87 21.39
CA GLY A 284 -0.61 15.47 21.80
C GLY A 284 -1.89 14.69 21.53
N GLN A 285 -2.85 15.25 20.78
CA GLN A 285 -4.00 14.48 20.30
C GLN A 285 -3.52 13.27 19.50
N LEU A 286 -4.12 12.10 19.74
CA LEU A 286 -3.73 10.88 19.05
C LEU A 286 -4.13 10.92 17.57
N THR A 287 -3.21 10.53 16.70
CA THR A 287 -3.43 10.41 15.26
C THR A 287 -2.73 9.17 14.71
N GLN A 288 -3.16 8.69 13.55
CA GLN A 288 -2.48 7.63 12.81
C GLN A 288 -1.34 8.19 11.95
N SER A 289 -0.54 7.29 11.38
CA SER A 289 0.45 7.56 10.33
C SER A 289 0.76 6.29 9.54
N LEU A 290 1.32 6.47 8.35
CA LEU A 290 1.81 5.38 7.51
C LEU A 290 2.79 4.49 8.27
N ALA A 291 3.75 5.09 8.99
CA ALA A 291 4.75 4.28 9.68
C ALA A 291 4.17 3.45 10.82
N LEU A 292 3.16 3.98 11.54
CA LEU A 292 2.45 3.21 12.56
C LEU A 292 1.66 2.05 11.93
N ASP A 293 0.98 2.29 10.81
CA ASP A 293 0.28 1.23 10.08
C ASP A 293 1.24 0.12 9.63
N GLU A 294 2.42 0.47 9.12
CA GLU A 294 3.45 -0.51 8.72
C GLU A 294 4.03 -1.28 9.90
N ILE A 295 4.25 -0.63 11.05
CA ILE A 295 4.67 -1.29 12.29
C ILE A 295 3.59 -2.26 12.77
N HIS A 296 2.32 -1.83 12.72
CA HIS A 296 1.19 -2.67 13.10
C HIS A 296 1.07 -3.89 12.19
N ALA A 297 1.16 -3.70 10.88
CA ALA A 297 1.14 -4.78 9.90
C ALA A 297 2.32 -5.74 10.09
N LYS A 298 3.55 -5.22 10.24
CA LYS A 298 4.76 -6.01 10.47
C LYS A 298 4.66 -6.93 11.69
N LEU A 299 4.03 -6.46 12.77
CA LEU A 299 3.97 -7.20 14.04
C LEU A 299 2.72 -8.06 14.19
N LYS A 300 1.62 -7.74 13.49
CA LYS A 300 0.31 -8.36 13.75
C LYS A 300 -0.32 -9.05 12.53
N GLN A 301 0.02 -8.68 11.29
CA GLN A 301 -0.54 -9.31 10.10
C GLN A 301 -0.10 -10.78 10.03
N LYS A 302 -1.04 -11.66 9.69
CA LYS A 302 -0.77 -13.08 9.41
C LYS A 302 -0.92 -13.36 7.92
N ALA A 303 -0.40 -14.50 7.48
CA ALA A 303 -0.58 -14.95 6.11
C ALA A 303 -2.07 -15.02 5.73
N PRO A 304 -2.43 -14.63 4.49
CA PRO A 304 -1.54 -14.11 3.46
C PRO A 304 -1.16 -12.64 3.71
N ILE A 305 0.12 -12.31 3.51
CA ILE A 305 0.67 -10.96 3.71
C ILE A 305 0.92 -10.33 2.35
N ALA A 306 0.24 -9.22 2.05
CA ALA A 306 0.44 -8.49 0.82
C ALA A 306 1.73 -7.65 0.91
N LEU A 307 2.76 -8.10 0.19
CA LEU A 307 4.03 -7.41 0.02
C LEU A 307 4.18 -6.91 -1.41
N LEU A 308 4.83 -5.76 -1.58
CA LEU A 308 4.92 -5.05 -2.85
C LEU A 308 5.54 -5.96 -3.94
N PRO A 309 4.82 -6.32 -5.01
CA PRO A 309 5.32 -7.25 -6.03
C PRO A 309 6.27 -6.56 -7.02
N LYS A 310 7.13 -7.32 -7.71
CA LYS A 310 8.06 -6.81 -8.74
C LYS A 310 7.37 -6.11 -9.92
N GLY A 311 6.08 -6.40 -10.13
CA GLY A 311 5.25 -5.83 -11.18
C GLY A 311 4.54 -4.54 -10.80
N ASN A 312 4.65 -4.09 -9.55
CA ASN A 312 4.06 -2.83 -9.11
C ASN A 312 4.61 -1.66 -9.97
N PRO A 313 3.75 -0.78 -10.50
CA PRO A 313 4.15 0.35 -11.34
C PRO A 313 5.20 1.28 -10.73
N MET A 314 5.13 1.52 -9.41
CA MET A 314 5.99 2.44 -8.66
C MET A 314 7.43 1.92 -8.51
N VAL A 315 7.66 0.60 -8.62
CA VAL A 315 8.99 -0.01 -8.46
C VAL A 315 9.57 -0.62 -9.73
N ARG A 316 8.94 -0.35 -10.87
CA ARG A 316 9.50 -0.67 -12.19
C ARG A 316 10.35 0.49 -12.70
N SER A 317 11.35 0.16 -13.51
CA SER A 317 12.20 1.09 -14.24
C SER A 317 12.09 0.77 -15.72
N ASN A 318 11.73 1.75 -16.56
CA ASN A 318 11.42 1.53 -17.98
C ASN A 318 10.40 0.39 -18.21
N ASP A 319 9.37 0.33 -17.36
CA ASP A 319 8.32 -0.71 -17.34
C ASP A 319 8.81 -2.14 -17.00
N GLN A 320 10.09 -2.32 -16.64
CA GLN A 320 10.70 -3.59 -16.25
C GLN A 320 10.90 -3.69 -14.74
N ALA A 321 10.87 -4.93 -14.21
CA ALA A 321 11.16 -5.19 -12.80
C ALA A 321 12.58 -4.74 -12.45
N ASN A 322 12.74 -4.01 -11.35
CA ASN A 322 14.04 -3.52 -10.87
C ASN A 322 14.22 -3.84 -9.38
N LEU A 323 15.26 -4.62 -9.06
CA LEU A 323 15.50 -5.07 -7.69
C LEU A 323 15.84 -3.94 -6.72
N GLU A 324 16.66 -2.99 -7.17
CA GLU A 324 17.11 -1.87 -6.35
C GLU A 324 15.93 -0.96 -6.01
N LYS A 325 15.13 -0.56 -7.01
CA LYS A 325 13.95 0.27 -6.82
C LYS A 325 12.92 -0.40 -5.91
N LEU A 326 12.67 -1.70 -6.11
CA LEU A 326 11.82 -2.51 -5.24
C LEU A 326 12.31 -2.50 -3.78
N ASN A 327 13.59 -2.79 -3.55
CA ASN A 327 14.13 -2.89 -2.19
C ASN A 327 14.21 -1.53 -1.49
N LEU A 328 14.48 -0.44 -2.23
CA LEU A 328 14.43 0.91 -1.69
C LEU A 328 13.02 1.27 -1.21
N TYR A 329 12.00 0.97 -2.02
CA TYR A 329 10.61 1.19 -1.63
C TYR A 329 10.25 0.34 -0.41
N ARG A 330 10.48 -0.98 -0.45
CA ARG A 330 10.16 -1.90 0.66
C ARG A 330 10.84 -1.49 1.97
N ALA A 331 12.10 -1.05 1.90
CA ALA A 331 12.81 -0.53 3.07
C ALA A 331 12.13 0.70 3.68
N ALA A 332 11.62 1.59 2.82
CA ALA A 332 10.93 2.81 3.23
C ALA A 332 9.53 2.56 3.82
N VAL A 333 8.98 1.35 3.71
CA VAL A 333 7.65 0.97 4.25
C VAL A 333 7.71 -0.29 5.13
N PHE A 334 8.87 -0.53 5.76
CA PHE A 334 9.10 -1.63 6.69
C PHE A 334 8.77 -3.05 6.16
N GLN A 335 8.83 -3.24 4.84
CA GLN A 335 8.67 -4.54 4.21
C GLN A 335 10.04 -5.22 4.05
N PRO A 336 10.10 -6.57 4.08
CA PRO A 336 11.34 -7.28 3.84
C PRO A 336 11.88 -7.06 2.43
N GLN A 337 13.16 -6.71 2.36
CA GLN A 337 13.92 -6.70 1.12
C GLN A 337 14.17 -8.13 0.64
N VAL A 338 14.29 -8.29 -0.68
CA VAL A 338 14.55 -9.58 -1.33
C VAL A 338 15.91 -9.60 -2.00
N SER A 339 16.52 -10.79 -2.05
CA SER A 339 17.82 -10.98 -2.69
C SER A 339 17.75 -10.97 -4.23
N SER A 340 16.56 -11.18 -4.79
CA SER A 340 16.27 -11.22 -6.22
C SER A 340 14.80 -10.90 -6.47
N VAL A 341 14.48 -10.36 -7.65
CA VAL A 341 13.09 -10.13 -8.09
C VAL A 341 12.27 -11.41 -8.17
N ALA A 342 12.90 -12.59 -8.22
CA ALA A 342 12.21 -13.88 -8.17
C ALA A 342 11.35 -14.05 -6.90
N PHE A 343 11.78 -13.49 -5.77
CA PHE A 343 11.08 -13.57 -4.48
C PHE A 343 10.04 -12.46 -4.26
N ALA A 344 9.70 -11.71 -5.31
CA ALA A 344 8.65 -10.69 -5.30
C ALA A 344 7.63 -10.97 -6.42
N SER A 345 7.10 -12.19 -6.49
CA SER A 345 6.27 -12.63 -7.60
C SER A 345 4.94 -11.88 -7.70
N THR A 346 4.76 -11.13 -8.79
CA THR A 346 3.46 -10.54 -9.17
C THR A 346 2.40 -11.61 -9.41
N ARG A 347 2.78 -12.77 -9.95
CA ARG A 347 1.84 -13.87 -10.19
C ARG A 347 1.26 -14.38 -8.89
N LEU A 348 2.08 -14.58 -7.87
CA LEU A 348 1.60 -15.01 -6.56
C LEU A 348 0.74 -13.94 -5.90
N TYR A 349 1.17 -12.68 -5.95
CA TYR A 349 0.38 -11.55 -5.46
C TYR A 349 -1.01 -11.53 -6.11
N CYS A 350 -1.08 -11.62 -7.43
CA CYS A 350 -2.35 -11.65 -8.16
C CYS A 350 -3.23 -12.85 -7.80
N LYS A 351 -2.67 -14.03 -7.50
CA LYS A 351 -3.47 -15.19 -7.04
C LYS A 351 -4.15 -14.90 -5.70
N HIS A 352 -3.41 -14.37 -4.72
CA HIS A 352 -4.01 -13.98 -3.44
C HIS A 352 -5.01 -12.84 -3.64
N TYR A 353 -4.67 -11.85 -4.47
CA TYR A 353 -5.57 -10.74 -4.76
C TYR A 353 -6.87 -11.22 -5.39
N ALA A 354 -6.83 -12.17 -6.33
CA ALA A 354 -8.01 -12.72 -6.99
C ALA A 354 -9.02 -13.38 -6.04
N VAL A 355 -8.54 -13.92 -4.90
CA VAL A 355 -9.33 -14.75 -4.00
C VAL A 355 -9.67 -14.02 -2.71
N VAL A 356 -8.67 -13.45 -2.05
CA VAL A 356 -8.80 -12.86 -0.71
C VAL A 356 -9.53 -11.52 -0.77
N ALA A 357 -9.18 -10.66 -1.73
CA ALA A 357 -9.75 -9.33 -1.81
C ALA A 357 -11.27 -9.34 -2.11
N PRO A 358 -11.77 -10.07 -3.14
CA PRO A 358 -13.21 -10.12 -3.39
C PRO A 358 -13.99 -10.75 -2.24
N ALA A 359 -13.48 -11.83 -1.64
CA ALA A 359 -14.14 -12.45 -0.49
C ALA A 359 -14.30 -11.47 0.66
N ARG A 360 -13.24 -10.70 0.99
CA ARG A 360 -13.29 -9.72 2.07
C ARG A 360 -14.22 -8.54 1.74
N ILE A 361 -14.10 -7.96 0.55
CA ILE A 361 -14.92 -6.81 0.10
C ILE A 361 -16.41 -7.16 0.12
N PHE A 362 -16.80 -8.35 -0.34
CA PHE A 362 -18.20 -8.76 -0.41
C PHE A 362 -18.76 -9.23 0.94
N LEU A 363 -17.93 -9.80 1.82
CA LEU A 363 -18.32 -10.07 3.22
C LEU A 363 -18.74 -8.78 3.93
N ASP A 364 -17.96 -7.71 3.73
CA ASP A 364 -18.18 -6.41 4.37
C ASP A 364 -19.27 -5.56 3.67
N LYS A 365 -19.84 -5.99 2.54
CA LYS A 365 -20.77 -5.19 1.70
C LYS A 365 -21.92 -4.57 2.51
N SER A 366 -22.58 -5.36 3.35
CA SER A 366 -23.74 -4.87 4.13
C SER A 366 -23.39 -3.79 5.16
N ILE A 367 -22.12 -3.73 5.57
CA ILE A 367 -21.57 -2.75 6.49
C ILE A 367 -21.11 -1.52 5.68
N THR A 368 -20.26 -1.72 4.68
CA THR A 368 -19.59 -0.65 3.92
C THR A 368 -20.54 0.14 3.01
N LEU A 369 -21.68 -0.43 2.58
CA LEU A 369 -22.75 0.32 1.91
C LEU A 369 -23.31 1.49 2.76
N LYS A 370 -23.17 1.45 4.08
CA LYS A 370 -23.69 2.47 5.01
C LYS A 370 -22.74 3.65 5.19
N TYR A 371 -21.52 3.59 4.63
CA TYR A 371 -20.49 4.60 4.79
C TYR A 371 -20.24 5.31 3.46
N ALA A 372 -20.01 6.63 3.54
CA ALA A 372 -19.68 7.43 2.37
C ALA A 372 -18.36 6.97 1.73
N SER A 373 -18.26 7.15 0.41
CA SER A 373 -17.00 6.92 -0.30
C SER A 373 -15.91 7.89 0.20
N PRO A 374 -14.67 7.43 0.35
CA PRO A 374 -13.50 8.31 0.53
C PRO A 374 -13.33 9.33 -0.60
N ASP A 375 -13.76 8.99 -1.81
CA ASP A 375 -13.79 9.88 -2.98
C ASP A 375 -15.14 9.74 -3.71
N THR A 376 -15.97 10.77 -3.61
CA THR A 376 -17.30 10.82 -4.21
C THR A 376 -17.28 11.04 -5.73
N GLY A 377 -16.15 11.49 -6.29
CA GLY A 377 -15.95 11.58 -7.73
C GLY A 377 -15.65 10.22 -8.38
N VAL A 378 -15.26 9.23 -7.57
CA VAL A 378 -14.89 7.89 -8.01
C VAL A 378 -16.00 6.89 -7.69
N ALA A 379 -16.55 6.90 -6.47
CA ALA A 379 -17.60 5.96 -6.05
C ALA A 379 -18.64 6.60 -5.12
N ASN A 380 -19.83 6.01 -5.04
CA ASN A 380 -20.93 6.57 -4.22
C ASN A 380 -20.93 6.14 -2.74
N ASN A 381 -20.28 5.03 -2.39
CA ASN A 381 -20.15 4.54 -1.01
C ASN A 381 -18.85 3.75 -0.83
N LEU A 382 -18.53 3.35 0.40
CA LEU A 382 -17.27 2.67 0.70
C LEU A 382 -17.18 1.27 0.04
N PHE A 383 -18.29 0.55 -0.12
CA PHE A 383 -18.30 -0.73 -0.84
C PHE A 383 -17.91 -0.56 -2.31
N THR A 384 -18.54 0.39 -3.01
CA THR A 384 -18.27 0.66 -4.43
C THR A 384 -16.88 1.25 -4.65
N PHE A 385 -16.37 2.01 -3.67
CA PHE A 385 -14.99 2.49 -3.68
C PHE A 385 -13.99 1.33 -3.63
N LEU A 386 -14.14 0.40 -2.67
CA LEU A 386 -13.27 -0.78 -2.56
C LEU A 386 -13.33 -1.66 -3.83
N ALA A 387 -14.52 -1.85 -4.39
CA ALA A 387 -14.70 -2.63 -5.61
C ALA A 387 -14.01 -1.99 -6.83
N GLN A 388 -14.17 -0.67 -7.03
CA GLN A 388 -13.50 0.02 -8.13
C GLN A 388 -11.98 0.01 -7.98
N ARG A 389 -11.51 0.23 -6.75
CA ARG A 389 -10.09 0.19 -6.41
C ARG A 389 -9.48 -1.18 -6.69
N PHE A 390 -10.22 -2.25 -6.39
CA PHE A 390 -9.84 -3.61 -6.78
C PHE A 390 -9.70 -3.77 -8.30
N VAL A 391 -10.69 -3.33 -9.07
CA VAL A 391 -10.67 -3.45 -10.54
C VAL A 391 -9.49 -2.68 -11.13
N ASN A 392 -9.25 -1.44 -10.69
CA ASN A 392 -8.12 -0.63 -11.15
C ASN A 392 -6.78 -1.31 -10.84
N SER A 393 -6.65 -1.90 -9.66
CA SER A 393 -5.43 -2.61 -9.24
C SER A 393 -5.18 -3.89 -10.03
N TRP A 394 -6.26 -4.63 -10.30
CA TRP A 394 -6.22 -5.82 -11.14
C TRP A 394 -5.67 -5.50 -12.54
N GLU A 395 -6.10 -4.38 -13.11
CA GLU A 395 -5.64 -3.87 -14.41
C GLU A 395 -4.19 -3.37 -14.35
N GLY A 396 -3.85 -2.53 -13.37
CA GLY A 396 -2.51 -1.95 -13.26
C GLY A 396 -1.40 -2.97 -12.97
N LEU A 397 -1.71 -4.02 -12.19
CA LEU A 397 -0.80 -5.16 -12.00
C LEU A 397 -0.84 -6.17 -13.15
N LYS A 398 -1.72 -5.97 -14.13
CA LYS A 398 -1.94 -6.87 -15.28
C LYS A 398 -2.31 -8.29 -14.84
N CYS A 399 -3.03 -8.43 -13.73
CA CYS A 399 -3.33 -9.74 -13.12
C CYS A 399 -4.11 -10.65 -14.08
N GLY A 400 -5.03 -10.10 -14.87
CA GLY A 400 -5.78 -10.90 -15.84
C GLY A 400 -4.91 -11.54 -16.91
N CYS A 401 -3.90 -10.83 -17.40
CA CYS A 401 -2.92 -11.38 -18.34
C CYS A 401 -1.99 -12.40 -17.68
N ILE A 402 -1.55 -12.13 -16.45
CA ILE A 402 -0.62 -13.00 -15.70
C ILE A 402 -1.27 -14.33 -15.31
N LEU A 403 -2.57 -14.30 -15.00
CA LEU A 403 -3.33 -15.47 -14.55
C LEU A 403 -4.18 -16.12 -15.65
N ASP A 404 -4.26 -15.50 -16.83
CA ASP A 404 -5.22 -15.89 -17.88
C ASP A 404 -6.66 -15.98 -17.34
N MET A 405 -7.06 -14.96 -16.57
CA MET A 405 -8.31 -14.93 -15.83
C MET A 405 -9.00 -13.57 -15.97
N PRO A 406 -10.32 -13.51 -16.20
CA PRO A 406 -11.04 -12.25 -16.15
C PRO A 406 -11.02 -11.66 -14.73
N CYS A 407 -11.29 -10.36 -14.61
CA CYS A 407 -11.40 -9.72 -13.30
C CYS A 407 -12.51 -10.39 -12.44
N PRO A 408 -12.23 -10.75 -11.17
CA PRO A 408 -13.21 -11.35 -10.28
C PRO A 408 -14.40 -10.45 -9.92
N ILE A 409 -14.25 -9.13 -10.05
CA ILE A 409 -15.28 -8.14 -9.73
C ILE A 409 -15.67 -7.40 -11.00
N SER A 410 -16.97 -7.19 -11.19
CA SER A 410 -17.52 -6.30 -12.21
C SER A 410 -18.17 -5.11 -11.53
N ILE A 411 -17.95 -3.92 -12.07
CA ILE A 411 -18.48 -2.66 -11.55
C ILE A 411 -19.51 -2.05 -12.49
N VAL A 412 -20.48 -1.33 -11.93
CA VAL A 412 -21.44 -0.50 -12.65
C VAL A 412 -21.08 0.96 -12.39
N VAL A 413 -20.86 1.71 -13.46
CA VAL A 413 -20.56 3.15 -13.40
C VAL A 413 -21.73 3.97 -13.93
N ASP A 414 -21.97 5.13 -13.33
CA ASP A 414 -22.93 6.09 -13.83
C ASP A 414 -22.37 6.89 -15.03
N LYS A 415 -23.18 7.81 -15.56
CA LYS A 415 -22.80 8.67 -16.69
C LYS A 415 -21.61 9.60 -16.42
N ASN A 416 -21.25 9.82 -15.15
CA ASN A 416 -20.14 10.65 -14.72
C ASN A 416 -18.88 9.82 -14.42
N GLY A 417 -18.94 8.49 -14.59
CA GLY A 417 -17.84 7.57 -14.25
C GLY A 417 -17.78 7.17 -12.77
N VAL A 418 -18.80 7.51 -11.98
CA VAL A 418 -18.87 7.17 -10.56
C VAL A 418 -19.38 5.73 -10.42
N THR A 419 -18.66 4.89 -9.69
CA THR A 419 -19.10 3.52 -9.41
C THR A 419 -20.30 3.52 -8.46
N THR A 420 -21.39 2.90 -8.91
CA THR A 420 -22.65 2.84 -8.19
C THR A 420 -23.04 1.46 -7.70
N ASP A 421 -22.49 0.39 -8.28
CA ASP A 421 -22.68 -1.00 -7.81
C ASP A 421 -21.50 -1.89 -8.22
N ALA A 422 -21.40 -3.07 -7.60
CA ALA A 422 -20.43 -4.10 -7.94
C ALA A 422 -20.95 -5.51 -7.63
N SER A 423 -20.55 -6.47 -8.46
CA SER A 423 -20.91 -7.89 -8.36
C SER A 423 -19.70 -8.80 -8.61
N LEU A 424 -19.72 -10.00 -8.02
CA LEU A 424 -18.77 -11.06 -8.38
C LEU A 424 -19.04 -11.52 -9.82
N SER A 425 -17.98 -11.76 -10.59
CA SER A 425 -18.10 -12.25 -11.96
C SER A 425 -18.62 -13.69 -11.99
N THR A 426 -19.34 -14.06 -13.05
CA THR A 426 -20.04 -15.36 -13.17
C THR A 426 -19.13 -16.59 -13.11
N MET A 427 -17.81 -16.45 -13.32
CA MET A 427 -16.85 -17.54 -13.12
C MET A 427 -16.63 -17.84 -11.63
N MET A 428 -16.57 -16.81 -10.78
CA MET A 428 -16.45 -16.96 -9.32
C MET A 428 -17.77 -17.35 -8.65
N ALA A 429 -18.91 -17.10 -9.30
CA ALA A 429 -20.22 -17.51 -8.79
C ALA A 429 -20.53 -19.00 -9.04
N ARG A 430 -19.79 -19.67 -9.94
CA ARG A 430 -19.98 -21.10 -10.31
C ARG A 430 -19.00 -22.04 -9.61
N SER A 431 -17.87 -21.54 -9.17
CA SER A 431 -16.95 -22.24 -8.28
C SER A 431 -17.17 -21.74 -6.85
N VAL A 432 -16.81 -22.56 -5.88
CA VAL A 432 -16.52 -22.18 -4.49
C VAL A 432 -17.67 -22.15 -3.47
N ASN A 433 -17.72 -23.23 -2.69
CA ASN A 433 -17.82 -23.14 -1.24
C ASN A 433 -16.55 -22.41 -0.74
N VAL A 434 -16.61 -21.06 -0.70
CA VAL A 434 -15.49 -20.09 -0.59
C VAL A 434 -14.42 -20.51 0.44
N ASP A 435 -14.86 -21.11 1.55
CA ASP A 435 -14.00 -21.54 2.65
C ASP A 435 -13.00 -22.66 2.26
N SER A 436 -13.40 -23.61 1.41
CA SER A 436 -12.56 -24.78 1.05
C SER A 436 -11.40 -24.47 0.10
N LEU A 437 -11.57 -23.50 -0.81
CA LEU A 437 -10.51 -23.06 -1.72
C LEU A 437 -9.56 -22.08 -1.01
N MET A 438 -10.06 -21.33 -0.03
CA MET A 438 -9.24 -20.48 0.83
C MET A 438 -8.28 -21.32 1.68
N ASP A 439 -8.74 -22.39 2.33
CA ASP A 439 -7.87 -23.22 3.16
C ASP A 439 -6.76 -23.92 2.35
N GLN A 440 -7.03 -24.41 1.14
CA GLN A 440 -6.01 -25.05 0.30
C GLN A 440 -5.03 -24.06 -0.35
N MET A 441 -5.48 -22.88 -0.81
CA MET A 441 -4.60 -21.92 -1.49
C MET A 441 -3.79 -21.03 -0.52
N VAL A 442 -4.30 -20.77 0.68
CA VAL A 442 -3.60 -19.96 1.71
C VAL A 442 -2.48 -20.75 2.39
N LEU A 443 -2.60 -22.08 2.49
CA LEU A 443 -1.57 -22.93 3.12
C LEU A 443 -0.34 -23.23 2.23
N GLU A 444 -0.44 -23.10 0.90
CA GLU A 444 0.67 -23.47 0.00
C GLU A 444 1.66 -22.34 -0.35
N PHE A 445 1.32 -21.08 -0.09
CA PHE A 445 2.12 -19.95 -0.58
C PHE A 445 2.28 -18.87 0.49
N ASP A 446 3.22 -19.09 1.41
CA ASP A 446 3.62 -18.07 2.36
C ASP A 446 4.52 -17.02 1.66
N GLY A 447 4.44 -15.75 2.08
CA GLY A 447 4.91 -14.55 1.36
C GLY A 447 6.42 -14.42 1.06
N TYR A 448 7.19 -15.50 1.21
CA TYR A 448 8.65 -15.59 0.96
C TYR A 448 9.01 -16.63 -0.11
N MET A 449 8.02 -17.19 -0.79
CA MET A 449 8.20 -18.22 -1.80
C MET A 449 8.40 -17.60 -3.19
N ASP A 450 9.37 -18.11 -3.95
CA ASP A 450 9.47 -17.83 -5.38
C ASP A 450 8.40 -18.61 -6.19
N GLU A 451 8.39 -18.41 -7.50
CA GLU A 451 7.43 -19.05 -8.42
C GLU A 451 7.57 -20.59 -8.49
N ASN A 452 8.61 -21.15 -7.87
CA ASN A 452 8.90 -22.58 -7.78
C ASN A 452 8.74 -23.13 -6.35
N ASN A 453 8.09 -22.39 -5.44
CA ASN A 453 7.94 -22.76 -4.03
C ASN A 453 9.28 -22.85 -3.26
N THR A 454 10.27 -22.04 -3.65
CA THR A 454 11.55 -21.91 -2.94
C THR A 454 11.52 -20.71 -2.01
N LEU A 455 11.92 -20.92 -0.77
CA LEU A 455 11.89 -19.93 0.30
C LEU A 455 13.15 -19.02 0.28
N ASP A 456 13.00 -17.69 0.32
CA ASP A 456 14.15 -16.79 0.55
C ASP A 456 14.60 -16.87 2.02
N VAL A 457 15.57 -17.73 2.31
CA VAL A 457 16.13 -17.92 3.65
C VAL A 457 16.72 -16.61 4.20
N ARG A 458 17.18 -15.66 3.37
CA ARG A 458 17.70 -14.37 3.86
C ARG A 458 16.60 -13.42 4.32
N ALA A 459 15.42 -13.46 3.69
CA ALA A 459 14.25 -12.69 4.11
C ALA A 459 13.64 -13.21 5.43
N LEU A 460 13.87 -14.50 5.75
CA LEU A 460 13.51 -15.08 7.05
C LEU A 460 14.50 -14.71 8.15
N VAL A 461 15.79 -14.69 7.86
CA VAL A 461 16.83 -14.32 8.84
C VAL A 461 16.72 -12.85 9.27
N SER A 462 16.15 -11.97 8.43
CA SER A 462 15.84 -10.58 8.80
C SER A 462 14.51 -10.42 9.55
N ASN A 463 13.65 -11.44 9.58
CA ASN A 463 12.27 -11.32 10.08
C ASN A 463 11.90 -12.22 11.25
N ASP A 464 12.60 -13.34 11.51
CA ASP A 464 12.24 -14.26 12.60
C ASP A 464 13.46 -14.93 13.25
N HIS A 465 13.64 -14.68 14.55
CA HIS A 465 14.50 -15.49 15.43
C HIS A 465 13.73 -16.59 16.18
N HIS A 466 12.47 -16.88 15.79
CA HIS A 466 11.61 -17.86 16.47
C HIS A 466 10.98 -18.94 15.57
N VAL A 467 11.55 -19.21 14.39
CA VAL A 467 11.41 -20.55 13.82
C VAL A 467 12.53 -21.39 14.41
N ALA A 468 12.18 -22.24 15.38
CA ALA A 468 13.02 -23.38 15.70
C ALA A 468 13.28 -24.11 14.38
N ILE A 469 14.54 -24.11 13.93
CA ILE A 469 15.02 -24.92 12.81
C ILE A 469 14.90 -26.38 13.26
N GLN A 470 13.69 -26.93 13.27
CA GLN A 470 13.51 -28.37 13.21
C GLN A 470 13.62 -28.73 11.74
N LYS A 471 14.81 -29.22 11.38
CA LYS A 471 15.12 -30.06 10.22
C LYS A 471 14.11 -29.93 9.06
N VAL A 472 14.44 -29.09 8.10
CA VAL A 472 14.01 -29.33 6.70
C VAL A 472 14.85 -30.49 6.18
N GLU A 473 14.56 -31.71 6.65
CA GLU A 473 14.96 -32.92 5.94
C GLU A 473 13.96 -33.08 4.79
N SER A 474 14.37 -32.64 3.60
CA SER A 474 13.85 -33.04 2.28
C SER A 474 12.46 -33.70 2.29
N ILE A 475 11.40 -32.89 2.38
CA ILE A 475 10.10 -33.31 1.84
C ILE A 475 10.25 -33.26 0.33
N LYS A 476 10.59 -34.41 -0.26
CA LYS A 476 10.36 -34.64 -1.69
C LYS A 476 8.85 -34.64 -1.89
N PHE A 477 8.30 -33.57 -2.45
CA PHE A 477 6.94 -33.59 -2.96
C PHE A 477 6.85 -34.67 -4.03
N ALA A 478 5.85 -35.53 -3.90
CA ALA A 478 5.62 -36.65 -4.80
C ALA A 478 5.48 -36.15 -6.24
N THR A 479 6.20 -36.80 -7.15
CA THR A 479 6.02 -36.67 -8.59
C THR A 479 4.56 -36.90 -8.98
N PRO A 480 4.06 -36.27 -10.06
CA PRO A 480 2.68 -36.45 -10.48
C PRO A 480 2.43 -37.92 -10.79
N MET A 481 1.39 -38.49 -10.17
CA MET A 481 0.89 -39.83 -10.45
C MET A 481 0.53 -39.91 -11.94
N THR A 482 1.24 -40.77 -12.67
CA THR A 482 0.86 -41.20 -14.01
C THR A 482 -0.28 -42.21 -13.93
N GLU A 483 -1.04 -42.33 -15.01
CA GLU A 483 -2.23 -43.19 -15.25
C GLU A 483 -2.05 -44.72 -15.08
N SER A 484 -1.15 -45.18 -14.20
CA SER A 484 -0.88 -46.60 -13.95
C SER A 484 -1.41 -47.17 -12.63
N ASP A 485 -2.03 -46.34 -11.77
CA ASP A 485 -2.47 -46.78 -10.42
C ASP A 485 -3.95 -47.21 -10.32
N PHE A 486 -4.65 -47.38 -11.45
CA PHE A 486 -5.94 -48.06 -11.47
C PHE A 486 -5.83 -49.42 -12.14
N GLY A 487 -5.89 -50.46 -11.31
CA GLY A 487 -6.45 -51.76 -11.70
C GLY A 487 -5.49 -52.94 -11.65
N ASN A 488 -5.42 -53.59 -10.49
CA ASN A 488 -5.22 -55.05 -10.47
C ASN A 488 -5.84 -55.65 -9.21
N LYS A 489 -7.02 -56.27 -9.40
CA LYS A 489 -7.44 -57.53 -8.79
C LYS A 489 -8.82 -57.89 -9.33
N PHE A 490 -8.88 -58.82 -10.27
CA PHE A 490 -9.55 -60.11 -10.08
C PHE A 490 -9.14 -61.08 -11.20
N ASP A 491 -9.00 -62.34 -10.78
CA ASP A 491 -8.40 -63.49 -11.44
C ASP A 491 -8.91 -63.89 -12.83
N GLY A 492 -8.04 -64.59 -13.57
CA GLY A 492 -8.44 -65.87 -14.16
C GLY A 492 -8.21 -66.08 -15.65
N GLY A 493 -7.15 -66.80 -15.99
CA GLY A 493 -7.24 -67.91 -16.95
C GLY A 493 -7.05 -67.63 -18.45
N ASN A 494 -6.00 -68.27 -18.98
CA ASN A 494 -5.85 -68.81 -20.33
C ASN A 494 -5.69 -67.83 -21.52
N GLU A 495 -4.44 -67.76 -21.99
CA GLU A 495 -4.06 -67.71 -23.42
C GLU A 495 -4.82 -68.78 -24.24
N PRO A 496 -5.07 -68.58 -25.57
CA PRO A 496 -4.02 -68.20 -26.53
C PRO A 496 -4.41 -67.33 -27.76
N SER A 497 -3.34 -66.88 -28.43
CA SER A 497 -3.19 -66.72 -29.90
C SER A 497 -3.67 -65.43 -30.61
N SER A 498 -2.67 -64.80 -31.24
CA SER A 498 -2.64 -64.29 -32.63
C SER A 498 -3.28 -62.93 -33.01
N ALA A 499 -2.42 -62.14 -33.69
CA ALA A 499 -2.65 -61.35 -34.90
C ALA A 499 -3.32 -59.95 -34.85
N SER A 500 -2.47 -58.95 -35.17
CA SER A 500 -2.61 -57.94 -36.24
C SER A 500 -3.63 -56.78 -36.15
N LYS A 501 -3.07 -55.58 -36.43
CA LYS A 501 -3.63 -54.41 -37.13
C LYS A 501 -4.91 -53.77 -36.55
N TYR A 502 -4.81 -52.52 -36.09
CA TYR A 502 -5.13 -51.28 -36.83
C TYR A 502 -4.54 -50.06 -36.11
#